data_AF-A0A1M5I738-F1
#
_entry.id   AF-A0A1M5I738-F1
#
_cell.length_a   1.000
_cell.length_b   1.000
_cell.length_c   1.000
_cell.angle_alpha   90.00
_cell.angle_beta   90.00
_cell.angle_gamma   90.00
#
_symmetry.space_group_name_H-M   'P 1'
#
loop_
_entity.id
_entity.type
_entity.pdbx_description
1 polymer ?
#
loop_
_entity_poly.entity_id
_entity_poly.type
_entity_poly.pdbx_seq_one_letter_code
_entity_poly.pdbx_strand_id
1 'polypeptide(L)' 'MKPLKEKLLIKDATINKIQFDTEWFFKFDDMTYYLKEDLSAVEFIYLPMIIEGNQEYVKCASFDDIIRGRREL' A
#
# COMPACT_ATOMS: atom_id res chain seq x y z
N MET A 1 -10.71 -4.01 -12.83
CA MET A 1 -9.60 -3.56 -11.94
C MET A 1 -8.43 -2.92 -12.69
N LYS A 2 -7.78 -1.87 -12.13
CA LYS A 2 -6.52 -1.33 -12.70
C LYS A 2 -5.39 -2.38 -12.65
N PRO A 3 -4.66 -2.66 -13.75
CA PRO A 3 -3.51 -3.55 -13.71
C PRO A 3 -2.44 -3.00 -12.77
N LEU A 4 -1.97 -3.83 -11.84
CA LEU A 4 -0.95 -3.47 -10.87
C LEU A 4 0.35 -4.20 -11.16
N LYS A 5 1.47 -3.49 -11.01
CA LYS A 5 2.83 -4.06 -11.03
C LYS A 5 3.58 -3.46 -9.86
N GLU A 6 4.06 -4.31 -8.95
CA GLU A 6 4.77 -3.88 -7.74
C GLU A 6 5.91 -2.90 -8.04
N LYS A 7 6.74 -3.20 -9.05
CA LYS A 7 7.85 -2.34 -9.51
C LYS A 7 7.42 -0.92 -9.89
N LEU A 8 6.18 -0.70 -10.30
CA LEU A 8 5.66 0.63 -10.59
C LEU A 8 5.29 1.38 -9.30
N LEU A 9 4.67 0.70 -8.34
CA LEU A 9 4.34 1.26 -7.03
C LEU A 9 5.60 1.63 -6.23
N ILE A 10 6.64 0.80 -6.31
CA ILE A 10 7.95 1.08 -5.70
C ILE A 10 8.60 2.33 -6.32
N LYS A 11 8.39 2.60 -7.61
CA LYS A 11 8.95 3.79 -8.27
C LYS A 11 8.11 5.05 -8.08
N ASP A 12 6.85 4.91 -7.69
CA ASP A 12 5.93 6.03 -7.54
C ASP A 12 6.20 6.81 -6.25
N ALA A 13 6.67 8.04 -6.36
CA ALA A 13 6.99 8.88 -5.19
C ALA A 13 5.75 9.36 -4.43
N THR A 14 4.56 9.25 -5.02
CA THR A 14 3.29 9.66 -4.38
C THR A 14 2.72 8.60 -3.45
N ILE A 15 3.28 7.40 -3.46
CA ILE A 15 2.86 6.27 -2.62
C ILE A 15 3.91 6.07 -1.53
N ASN A 16 3.53 6.38 -0.30
CA ASN A 16 4.31 6.05 0.88
C ASN A 16 4.37 4.54 1.05
N LYS A 17 5.56 4.05 1.35
CA LYS A 17 5.88 2.63 1.41
C LYS A 17 7.11 2.40 2.26
N ILE A 18 7.19 1.19 2.81
CA ILE A 18 8.35 0.73 3.55
C ILE A 18 8.67 -0.70 3.16
N GLN A 19 9.95 -1.04 3.17
CA GLN A 19 10.38 -2.42 3.10
C GLN A 19 10.48 -2.97 4.51
N PHE A 20 9.79 -4.07 4.79
CA PHE A 20 9.91 -4.79 6.04
C PHE A 20 10.28 -6.23 5.74
N ASP A 21 11.38 -6.69 6.32
CA ASP A 21 12.06 -7.92 5.93
C ASP A 21 12.38 -7.93 4.42
N THR A 22 11.72 -8.78 3.63
CA THR A 22 11.90 -8.87 2.17
C THR A 22 10.77 -8.23 1.37
N GLU A 23 9.70 -7.77 2.01
CA GLU A 23 8.46 -7.37 1.36
C GLU A 23 8.22 -5.85 1.40
N TRP A 24 7.54 -5.33 0.38
CA TRP A 24 7.10 -3.95 0.34
C TRP A 24 5.68 -3.79 0.86
N PHE A 25 5.52 -2.88 1.80
CA PHE A 25 4.23 -2.47 2.35
C PHE A 25 3.89 -1.07 1.88
N PHE A 26 2.66 -0.89 1.41
CA PHE A 26 2.18 0.37 0.85
C PHE A 26 1.13 0.98 1.77
N LYS A 27 1.21 2.29 2.01
CA LYS A 27 0.25 3.01 2.84
C LYS A 27 -1.15 2.91 2.23
N PHE A 28 -2.11 2.58 3.08
CA PHE A 28 -3.44 2.19 2.64
C PHE A 28 -4.22 3.33 1.96
N ASP A 29 -4.14 4.55 2.51
CA ASP A 29 -4.81 5.73 1.96
C ASP A 29 -4.28 6.08 0.56
N ASP A 30 -2.96 5.99 0.40
CA ASP A 30 -2.28 6.31 -0.86
C ASP A 30 -2.67 5.28 -1.94
N MET A 31 -2.77 4.00 -1.56
CA MET A 31 -3.24 2.94 -2.46
C MET A 31 -4.72 3.10 -2.82
N THR A 32 -5.56 3.48 -1.86
CA THR A 32 -6.98 3.76 -2.10
C THR A 32 -7.14 4.92 -3.08
N TYR A 33 -6.37 6.00 -2.91
CA TYR A 33 -6.33 7.13 -3.83
C TYR A 33 -5.80 6.76 -5.22
N TYR A 34 -4.71 5.98 -5.29
CA TYR A 34 -4.07 5.56 -6.53
C TYR A 34 -4.93 4.63 -7.38
N LEU A 35 -5.66 3.71 -6.74
CA LEU A 35 -6.52 2.72 -7.38
C LEU A 35 -7.91 3.25 -7.67
N LYS A 36 -8.42 4.18 -6.84
CA LYS A 36 -9.82 4.61 -6.83
C LYS A 36 -10.79 3.43 -6.64
N GLU A 37 -10.38 2.47 -5.81
CA GLU A 37 -11.09 1.23 -5.52
C GLU A 37 -11.30 1.11 -4.01
N ASP A 38 -12.33 0.37 -3.59
CA ASP A 38 -12.50 0.03 -2.18
C ASP A 38 -11.54 -1.10 -1.80
N LEU A 39 -10.69 -0.84 -0.80
CA LEU A 39 -9.75 -1.79 -0.26
C LEU A 39 -10.21 -2.37 1.09
N SER A 40 -11.45 -2.12 1.52
CA SER A 40 -11.97 -2.54 2.85
C SER A 40 -11.75 -4.02 3.20
N ALA A 41 -11.67 -4.91 2.21
CA ALA A 41 -11.42 -6.34 2.36
C ALA A 41 -9.94 -6.76 2.33
N VAL A 42 -9.02 -5.82 2.11
CA VAL A 42 -7.56 -6.05 2.10
C VAL A 42 -7.05 -6.20 3.54
N GLU A 43 -6.33 -7.29 3.80
CA GLU A 43 -5.61 -7.49 5.07
C GLU A 43 -4.55 -6.40 5.26
N PHE A 44 -4.39 -5.94 6.50
CA PHE A 44 -3.52 -4.81 6.80
C PHE A 44 -2.77 -5.01 8.11
N ILE A 45 -1.64 -4.30 8.22
CA ILE A 45 -0.85 -4.17 9.44
C ILE A 45 -0.49 -2.70 9.67
N TYR A 46 0.04 -2.40 10.86
CA TYR A 46 0.60 -1.09 11.17
C TYR A 46 2.11 -1.18 11.23
N LEU A 47 2.79 -0.41 10.38
CA LEU A 47 4.25 -0.31 10.37
C LEU A 47 4.68 1.15 10.57
N PRO A 48 5.83 1.40 11.22
CA PRO A 48 6.40 2.73 11.31
C PRO A 48 6.92 3.15 9.94
N MET A 49 6.43 4.27 9.40
CA MET A 49 6.94 4.89 8.16
C MET A 49 7.43 6.31 8.44
N ILE A 50 8.42 6.78 7.70
CA ILE A 50 8.85 8.19 7.72
C ILE A 50 8.02 8.95 6.69
N ILE A 51 7.14 9.82 7.14
CA ILE A 51 6.28 10.66 6.31
C ILE A 51 6.54 12.11 6.70
N GLU A 52 6.91 12.95 5.73
CA GLU A 52 7.25 14.36 5.95
C GLU A 52 8.30 14.58 7.06
N GLY A 53 9.20 13.60 7.25
CA GLY A 53 10.26 13.64 8.27
C GLY A 53 9.84 13.15 9.66
N ASN A 54 8.57 12.79 9.87
CA ASN A 54 8.07 12.23 11.12
C ASN A 54 7.87 10.72 11.02
N GLN A 55 8.18 9.99 12.10
CA GLN A 55 7.87 8.58 12.18
C GLN A 55 6.44 8.37 12.66
N GLU A 56 5.62 7.73 11.84
CA GLU A 56 4.21 7.46 12.13
C GLU A 56 3.89 5.98 11.92
N TYR A 57 3.11 5.39 12.83
CA TYR A 57 2.57 4.05 12.62
C TYR A 57 1.36 4.16 11.70
N VAL A 58 1.52 3.69 10.47
CA VAL A 58 0.48 3.82 9.43
C VAL A 58 -0.09 2.48 9.05
N LYS A 59 -1.38 2.48 8.73
CA LYS A 59 -2.07 1.35 8.14
C LYS A 59 -1.50 1.09 6.74
N CYS A 60 -1.01 -0.12 6.51
CA CYS A 60 -0.39 -0.52 5.25
C CYS A 60 -0.68 -1.99 4.93
N ALA A 61 -0.48 -2.36 3.68
CA ALA A 61 -0.69 -3.73 3.19
C ALA A 61 0.44 -4.12 2.22
N SER A 62 0.74 -5.42 2.17
CA SER A 62 1.70 -5.96 1.19
C SER A 62 1.12 -5.88 -0.23
N PHE A 63 1.98 -6.00 -1.24
CA PHE A 63 1.50 -6.10 -2.62
C PHE A 63 0.53 -7.27 -2.81
N ASP A 64 0.84 -8.43 -2.25
CA ASP A 64 0.07 -9.65 -2.39
C ASP A 64 -1.29 -9.55 -1.70
N ASP A 65 -1.37 -8.93 -0.52
CA ASP A 65 -2.62 -8.68 0.18
C ASP A 65 -3.53 -7.73 -0.61
N ILE A 66 -2.95 -6.69 -1.21
CA ILE A 66 -3.70 -5.76 -2.07
C ILE A 66 -4.24 -6.51 -3.28
N ILE A 67 -3.44 -7.34 -3.96
CA ILE A 67 -3.91 -8.11 -5.12
C ILE A 67 -5.02 -9.09 -4.73
N ARG A 68 -4.87 -9.78 -3.60
CA ARG A 68 -5.83 -10.78 -3.09
C ARG A 68 -7.14 -10.15 -2.60
N GLY A 69 -7.04 -9.01 -1.91
CA GLY A 69 -8.18 -8.36 -1.27
C GLY A 69 -8.97 -7.40 -2.16
N ARG A 70 -8.43 -7.01 -3.32
CA ARG A 70 -9.17 -6.20 -4.30
C ARG A 70 -10.34 -7.00 -4.87
N ARG A 71 -11.54 -6.42 -4.78
CA ARG A 71 -12.77 -6.96 -5.37
C ARG A 71 -13.22 -6.01 -6.47
N GLU A 72 -13.81 -6.57 -7.54
CA GLU A 72 -14.58 -5.74 -8.47
C GLU A 72 -15.88 -5.33 -7.76
N LEU A 73 -16.15 -4.02 -7.73
CA LEU A 73 -17.43 -3.45 -7.29
C LEU A 73 -18.54 -3.82 -8.27
#